data_AF-A0A449IFY5-F1
#
_entry.id   AF-A0A449IFY5-F1
#
_cell.length_a   1.000
_cell.length_b   1.000
_cell.length_c   1.000
_cell.angle_alpha   90.00
_cell.angle_beta   90.00
_cell.angle_gamma   90.00
#
_symmetry.space_group_name_H-M   'P 1'
#
loop_
_entity.id
_entity.type
_entity.pdbx_description
1 polymer ?
#
loop_
_entity_poly.entity_id
_entity_poly.type
_entity_poly.pdbx_seq_one_letter_code
_entity_poly.pdbx_strand_id
1 'polypeptide(L)'
;MTIQVKPVAGRIGAQLEGVKLGGDISGETFEFIHQALLKYKVLFFRDQHLSDAEHEAFSRRFGDQVPHPTVRSAEQSSAILHLDAKETRANS
;
A
#
# COMPACT_ATOMS: atom_id res chain seq x y z
N MET A 1 -18.46 7.67 7.74
CA MET A 1 -17.79 8.15 6.50
C MET A 1 -18.05 7.13 5.41
N THR A 2 -18.26 7.56 4.16
CA THR A 2 -18.54 6.66 3.04
C THR A 2 -17.31 6.55 2.16
N ILE A 3 -16.75 5.33 2.04
CA ILE A 3 -15.65 5.05 1.11
C ILE A 3 -16.24 4.84 -0.28
N GLN A 4 -15.74 5.57 -1.28
CA GLN A 4 -16.14 5.39 -2.66
C GLN A 4 -15.16 4.49 -3.40
N VAL A 5 -15.67 3.62 -4.26
CA VAL A 5 -14.87 2.70 -5.07
C VAL A 5 -15.10 3.01 -6.55
N LYS A 6 -14.04 3.39 -7.26
CA LYS A 6 -14.05 3.69 -8.69
C LYS A 6 -13.21 2.64 -9.44
N PRO A 7 -13.83 1.62 -10.08
CA PRO A 7 -13.10 0.67 -10.91
C PRO A 7 -12.31 1.39 -12.01
N VAL A 8 -11.06 1.00 -12.26
CA VAL A 8 -10.20 1.64 -13.28
C VAL A 8 -10.08 0.84 -14.57
N ALA A 9 -10.41 -0.45 -14.55
CA ALA A 9 -10.51 -1.29 -15.74
C ALA A 9 -11.65 -2.32 -15.57
N GLY A 10 -11.88 -3.15 -16.57
CA GLY A 10 -13.05 -4.05 -16.60
C GLY A 10 -13.05 -5.15 -15.53
N ARG A 11 -11.88 -5.67 -15.13
CA ARG A 11 -11.79 -6.83 -14.21
C ARG A 11 -10.76 -6.70 -13.08
N ILE A 12 -9.94 -5.67 -13.12
CA ILE A 12 -8.83 -5.44 -12.18
C ILE A 12 -8.68 -3.93 -11.96
N GLY A 13 -8.31 -3.56 -10.74
CA GLY A 13 -8.04 -2.18 -10.36
C GLY A 13 -9.26 -1.42 -9.87
N ALA A 14 -9.12 -0.75 -8.73
CA ALA A 14 -10.03 0.28 -8.28
C ALA A 14 -9.31 1.40 -7.53
N GLN A 15 -9.78 2.64 -7.68
CA GLN A 15 -9.41 3.76 -6.84
C GLN A 15 -10.37 3.85 -5.65
N LEU A 16 -9.84 3.95 -4.43
CA LEU A 16 -10.61 4.18 -3.21
C LEU A 16 -10.48 5.64 -2.79
N GLU A 17 -11.61 6.29 -2.52
CA GLU A 17 -11.69 7.68 -2.08
C GLU A 17 -12.40 7.78 -0.73
N GLY A 18 -12.09 8.83 0.03
CA GLY A 18 -12.67 9.05 1.37
C GLY A 18 -11.95 8.30 2.49
N VAL A 19 -10.73 7.82 2.24
CA VAL A 19 -9.88 7.16 3.24
C VAL A 19 -8.47 7.75 3.26
N LYS A 20 -7.93 7.94 4.46
CA LYS A 20 -6.52 8.28 4.71
C LYS A 20 -5.83 7.03 5.24
N LEU A 21 -4.73 6.63 4.60
CA LEU A 21 -3.95 5.46 5.02
C LEU A 21 -3.06 5.81 6.22
N GLY A 22 -2.81 4.81 7.06
CA GLY A 22 -2.01 4.93 8.28
C GLY A 22 -2.10 3.65 9.10
N GLY A 23 -1.29 3.53 10.15
CA GLY A 23 -1.32 2.38 11.06
C GLY A 23 -2.58 2.34 11.94
N ASP A 24 -3.19 3.49 12.17
CA ASP A 24 -4.31 3.74 13.08
C ASP A 24 -5.69 3.63 12.43
N ILE A 25 -5.77 3.22 11.16
CA ILE A 25 -7.07 2.99 10.50
C ILE A 25 -7.91 1.97 11.27
N SER A 26 -9.21 2.25 11.38
CA SER A 26 -10.14 1.37 12.10
C SER A 26 -10.16 -0.04 11.50
N GLY A 27 -10.44 -1.05 12.34
CA GLY A 27 -10.55 -2.44 11.88
C GLY A 27 -11.60 -2.61 10.77
N GLU A 28 -12.75 -1.92 10.90
CA GLU A 28 -13.81 -1.89 9.88
C GLU A 28 -13.32 -1.31 8.54
N THR A 29 -12.59 -0.20 8.58
CA THR A 29 -12.03 0.43 7.38
C THR A 29 -11.00 -0.49 6.72
N PHE A 30 -10.13 -1.12 7.52
CA PHE A 30 -9.16 -2.07 7.00
C PHE A 30 -9.83 -3.30 6.37
N GLU A 31 -10.85 -3.87 7.02
CA GLU A 31 -11.58 -5.02 6.46
C GLU A 31 -12.23 -4.65 5.12
N PHE A 32 -12.82 -3.45 5.02
CA PHE A 32 -13.34 -2.96 3.73
C PHE A 32 -12.25 -2.88 2.66
N ILE A 33 -11.08 -2.30 2.98
CA ILE A 33 -9.94 -2.22 2.07
C ILE A 33 -9.47 -3.62 1.66
N HIS A 34 -9.39 -4.55 2.60
CA HIS A 34 -8.96 -5.92 2.36
C HIS A 34 -9.92 -6.65 1.43
N GLN A 35 -11.23 -6.58 1.67
CA GLN A 35 -12.24 -7.14 0.76
C GLN A 35 -12.21 -6.49 -0.63
N ALA A 36 -12.01 -5.17 -0.70
CA ALA A 36 -11.84 -4.47 -1.96
C ALA A 36 -10.58 -4.96 -2.70
N LEU A 37 -9.47 -5.19 -2.00
CA LEU A 37 -8.23 -5.71 -2.59
C LEU A 37 -8.46 -7.12 -3.14
N LEU A 38 -9.14 -7.99 -2.40
CA LEU A 38 -9.48 -9.34 -2.88
C LEU A 38 -10.37 -9.31 -4.13
N LYS A 39 -11.30 -8.36 -4.22
CA LYS A 39 -12.19 -8.20 -5.38
C LYS A 39 -11.47 -7.63 -6.60
N TYR A 40 -10.79 -6.50 -6.43
CA TYR A 40 -10.21 -5.70 -7.51
C TYR A 40 -8.73 -5.99 -7.78
N LYS A 41 -8.07 -6.81 -6.97
CA LYS A 41 -6.67 -7.28 -7.07
C LYS A 41 -5.59 -6.21 -6.88
N VAL A 42 -5.85 -4.97 -7.29
CA VAL A 42 -4.99 -3.81 -7.08
C VAL A 42 -5.84 -2.60 -6.71
N LEU A 43 -5.40 -1.84 -5.72
CA LEU A 43 -6.08 -0.65 -5.24
C LEU A 43 -5.18 0.58 -5.38
N PHE A 44 -5.79 1.71 -5.71
CA PHE A 44 -5.12 3.01 -5.79
C PHE A 44 -5.71 3.97 -4.76
N PHE A 45 -4.84 4.72 -4.09
CA PHE A 45 -5.20 5.76 -3.14
C PHE A 45 -4.49 7.04 -3.57
N ARG A 46 -5.24 8.13 -3.74
CA ARG A 46 -4.69 9.43 -4.15
C ARG A 46 -4.40 10.29 -2.93
N ASP A 47 -3.48 11.24 -3.10
CA ASP A 47 -3.14 12.28 -2.11
C ASP A 47 -2.66 11.73 -0.74
N GLN A 48 -2.04 10.55 -0.77
CA GLN A 48 -1.44 9.93 0.41
C GLN A 48 0.01 10.39 0.57
N HIS A 49 0.21 11.33 1.48
CA HIS A 49 1.53 11.69 2.00
C HIS A 49 1.73 10.88 3.28
N LEU A 50 2.55 9.83 3.21
CA LEU A 50 2.87 8.94 4.34
C LEU A 50 4.36 9.06 4.64
N SER A 51 4.71 9.09 5.92
CA SER A 51 6.06 8.77 6.38
C SER A 51 6.36 7.28 6.20
N ASP A 52 7.64 6.92 6.22
CA ASP A 52 8.06 5.51 6.16
C ASP A 52 7.43 4.69 7.29
N ALA A 53 7.33 5.25 8.50
CA ALA A 53 6.69 4.59 9.63
C ALA A 53 5.18 4.36 9.41
N GLU A 54 4.47 5.32 8.82
CA GLU A 54 3.04 5.16 8.51
C GLU A 54 2.81 4.15 7.38
N HIS A 55 3.67 4.15 6.36
CA HIS A 55 3.62 3.18 5.27
C HIS A 55 3.92 1.76 5.76
N GLU A 56 4.93 1.62 6.62
CA GLU A 56 5.28 0.35 7.25
C GLU A 56 4.14 -0.14 8.16
N ALA A 57 3.59 0.73 9.01
CA ALA A 57 2.49 0.37 9.89
C ALA A 57 1.22 -0.06 9.14
N PHE A 58 0.89 0.61 8.03
CA PHE A 58 -0.24 0.22 7.18
C PHE A 58 0.00 -1.13 6.50
N SER A 59 1.19 -1.36 5.93
CA SER A 59 1.49 -2.63 5.23
C SER A 59 1.52 -3.84 6.16
N ARG A 60 1.93 -3.69 7.43
CA ARG A 60 1.86 -4.76 8.45
C ARG A 60 0.44 -5.27 8.71
N ARG A 61 -0.59 -4.48 8.39
CA ARG A 61 -1.99 -4.92 8.54
C ARG A 61 -2.32 -6.07 7.57
N PHE A 62 -1.59 -6.22 6.47
CA PHE A 62 -1.75 -7.30 5.50
C PHE A 62 -0.97 -8.57 5.84
N GLY A 63 -0.07 -8.53 6.83
CA GLY A 63 0.76 -9.66 7.25
C GLY A 63 2.20 -9.26 7.58
N ASP A 64 3.03 -10.26 7.82
CA ASP A 64 4.45 -10.07 8.14
C ASP A 64 5.21 -9.50 6.95
N GLN A 65 6.07 -8.53 7.22
CA GLN A 65 6.94 -7.93 6.22
C GLN A 65 8.19 -8.77 6.03
N VAL A 66 8.56 -8.98 4.77
CA VAL A 66 9.75 -9.75 4.40
C VAL A 66 10.74 -8.82 3.71
N PRO A 67 11.98 -8.70 4.20
CA PRO A 67 13.01 -7.90 3.54
C PRO A 67 13.34 -8.48 2.17
N HIS A 68 13.70 -7.61 1.22
CA HIS A 68 14.17 -8.06 -0.07
C HIS A 68 15.54 -8.73 0.05
N PRO A 69 15.80 -9.90 -0.59
CA PRO A 69 17.04 -10.64 -0.40
C PRO A 69 18.30 -9.91 -0.92
N THR A 70 18.15 -9.03 -1.92
CA THR A 70 19.27 -8.37 -2.60
C THR A 70 19.23 -6.85 -2.57
N VAL A 71 18.13 -6.25 -2.11
CA VAL A 71 17.98 -4.79 -2.07
C VAL A 71 17.99 -4.38 -0.61
N ARG A 72 18.88 -3.46 -0.27
CA ARG A 72 19.00 -2.97 1.10
C ARG A 72 17.77 -2.13 1.46
N SER A 73 17.19 -2.41 2.61
CA SER A 73 16.11 -1.60 3.17
C SER A 73 16.59 -0.20 3.53
N ALA A 74 15.65 0.76 3.56
CA ALA A 74 15.91 2.15 3.96
C ALA A 74 16.52 2.24 5.37
N GLU A 75 17.23 3.34 5.63
CA GLU A 75 17.77 3.56 6.97
C GLU A 75 16.62 3.56 8.00
N GLN A 76 16.76 2.74 9.04
CA GLN A 76 15.76 2.56 10.11
C GLN A 76 14.50 1.74 9.76
N SER A 77 14.45 1.09 8.59
CA SER A 77 13.40 0.10 8.27
C SER A 77 14.01 -1.24 7.86
N SER A 78 13.35 -2.34 8.21
CA SER A 78 13.67 -3.66 7.65
C SER A 78 12.89 -3.95 6.36
N ALA A 79 11.87 -3.18 6.02
CA ALA A 79 10.90 -3.51 4.97
C ALA A 79 10.76 -2.47 3.85
N ILE A 80 11.11 -1.20 4.10
CA ILE A 80 11.02 -0.14 3.09
C ILE A 80 12.15 -0.26 2.07
N LEU A 81 11.81 -0.24 0.78
CA LEU A 81 12.76 -0.23 -0.32
C LEU A 81 12.65 1.11 -1.06
N HIS A 82 13.75 1.85 -1.17
CA HIS A 82 13.80 3.06 -1.99
C HIS A 82 13.94 2.68 -3.47
N LEU A 83 12.89 2.95 -4.24
CA LEU A 83 12.88 2.75 -5.69
C LEU A 83 13.11 4.08 -6.39
N ASP A 84 14.36 4.35 -6.75
CA ASP A 84 14.73 5.48 -7.63
C ASP A 84 15.10 4.92 -9.00
N ALA A 85 14.37 5.30 -10.05
CA ALA A 85 14.59 4.85 -11.41
C ALA A 85 15.95 5.29 -12.02
N LYS A 86 16.63 6.27 -11.40
CA LYS A 86 17.97 6.71 -11.81
C LYS A 86 19.06 5.83 -11.21
N GLU A 87 18.85 5.35 -9.99
CA GLU A 87 19.83 4.59 -9.21
C GLU A 87 19.59 3.07 -9.29
N THR A 88 18.37 2.65 -9.62
CA THR A 88 17.93 1.25 -9.62
C THR A 88 17.28 0.90 -10.95
N ARG A 89 17.85 -0.09 -11.66
CA ARG A 89 17.22 -0.73 -12.82
C ARG A 89 16.72 -2.11 -12.42
N ALA A 90 15.42 -2.36 -12.60
CA ALA A 90 14.91 -3.72 -12.59
C ALA A 90 15.41 -4.40 -13.87
N ASN A 91 16.30 -5.38 -13.72
CA ASN A 91 16.67 -6.25 -14.84
C ASN A 91 15.40 -7.03 -15.21
N SER A 92 14.89 -6.80 -16.43
CA SER A 92 13.83 -7.64 -17.03
C SER A 92 14.43 -8.95 -17.54
#